data_AF-A0AA41VTM5-F1
#
_entry.id   AF-A0AA41VTM5-F1
#
_cell.length_a   1.000
_cell.length_b   1.000
_cell.length_c   1.000
_cell.angle_alpha   90.00
_cell.angle_beta   90.00
_cell.angle_gamma   90.00
#
_symmetry.space_group_name_H-M   'P 1'
#
loop_
_entity.id
_entity.type
_entity.pdbx_description
1 polymer ?
#
loop_
_entity_poly.entity_id
_entity_poly.type
_entity_poly.pdbx_seq_one_letter_code
_entity_poly.pdbx_strand_id
1 'polypeptide(L)'
;MRNTFLQSDSTTHLSVEVIWLLRSCQFGFGYSVTGGCRSLLYEVLFEITSMLSSSEVVVQPSLPIQILQIFVAMLVMDTWQYFVHRYMHQNKFLYKHVHSQHHRLVVPYAIGALYNHPLEGLLLDTFGGVFSFLISGMTARTAVIFFCFAVVKTVDDHCGLWLPGNIFHLLFQNNTAYHDIHHQLQGTKFNYSQPFFPIWDKLLGTYMPYNLVKRPEGGFEARPIKDFKDK
;
A
#
# COMPACT_ATOMS: atom_id res chain seq x y z
N MET A 1 47.65 22.02 -23.65
CA MET A 1 46.19 22.07 -23.91
C MET A 1 45.76 20.83 -24.69
N ARG A 2 45.23 19.83 -23.99
CA ARG A 2 44.35 18.79 -24.56
C ARG A 2 43.25 18.56 -23.53
N ASN A 3 42.04 19.00 -23.85
CA ASN A 3 40.84 18.74 -23.08
C ASN A 3 40.41 17.29 -23.34
N THR A 4 40.52 16.43 -22.34
CA THR A 4 39.83 15.14 -22.28
C THR A 4 38.48 15.38 -21.61
N PHE A 5 37.41 15.37 -22.41
CA PHE A 5 36.05 15.23 -21.90
C PHE A 5 35.91 13.81 -21.34
N LEU A 6 35.83 13.69 -20.02
CA LEU A 6 35.37 12.47 -19.37
C LEU A 6 33.85 12.40 -19.55
N GLN A 7 33.41 11.44 -20.35
CA GLN A 7 32.01 11.09 -20.54
C GLN A 7 31.54 10.43 -19.24
N SER A 8 30.65 11.10 -18.49
CA SER A 8 30.06 10.54 -17.28
C SER A 8 29.09 9.42 -17.64
N ASP A 9 29.35 8.21 -17.15
CA ASP A 9 28.49 7.04 -17.32
C ASP A 9 27.08 7.28 -16.77
N SER A 10 26.08 7.03 -17.60
CA SER A 10 24.64 7.21 -17.33
C SER A 10 24.00 6.03 -16.56
N THR A 11 24.77 5.01 -16.23
CA THR A 11 24.32 3.72 -15.70
C THR A 11 24.20 3.69 -14.17
N THR A 12 24.89 4.57 -13.45
CA THR A 12 24.75 4.74 -11.99
C THR A 12 23.47 5.48 -11.58
N HIS A 13 22.76 6.09 -12.53
CA HIS A 13 21.56 6.85 -12.23
C HIS A 13 20.32 5.96 -11.98
N LEU A 14 20.12 4.87 -12.72
CA LEU A 14 18.88 4.09 -12.67
C LEU A 14 18.66 3.32 -11.35
N SER A 15 19.72 2.79 -10.74
CA SER A 15 19.66 2.11 -9.44
C SER A 15 19.39 3.10 -8.30
N VAL A 16 19.94 4.31 -8.40
CA VAL A 16 19.65 5.42 -7.49
C VAL A 16 18.21 5.90 -7.65
N GLU A 17 17.64 5.90 -8.86
CA GLU A 17 16.24 6.30 -9.11
C GLU A 17 15.24 5.32 -8.52
N VAL A 18 15.42 4.00 -8.64
CA VAL A 18 14.51 3.01 -8.00
C VAL A 18 14.52 3.15 -6.48
N ILE A 19 15.70 3.36 -5.90
CA ILE A 19 15.86 3.62 -4.46
C ILE A 19 15.25 4.99 -4.09
N TRP A 20 15.41 6.01 -4.93
CA TRP A 20 14.74 7.31 -4.77
C TRP A 20 13.22 7.19 -4.91
N LEU A 21 12.70 6.31 -5.75
CA LEU A 21 11.28 6.08 -5.99
C LEU A 21 10.61 5.36 -4.81
N LEU A 22 11.25 4.33 -4.28
CA LEU A 22 10.83 3.72 -3.02
C LEU A 22 10.92 4.74 -1.87
N ARG A 23 11.92 5.64 -1.88
CA ARG A 23 12.03 6.76 -0.94
C ARG A 23 10.93 7.80 -1.11
N SER A 24 10.55 8.18 -2.32
CA SER A 24 9.64 9.30 -2.58
C SER A 24 8.17 8.92 -2.53
N CYS A 25 7.80 7.71 -2.97
CA CYS A 25 6.41 7.27 -2.93
C CYS A 25 5.95 6.81 -1.53
N GLN A 26 6.86 6.29 -0.67
CA GLN A 26 6.49 5.82 0.67
C GLN A 26 6.75 6.84 1.80
N PHE A 27 7.72 7.74 1.68
CA PHE A 27 8.12 8.62 2.80
C PHE A 27 7.64 10.07 2.70
N GLY A 28 6.73 10.38 1.77
CA GLY A 28 6.25 11.76 1.56
C GLY A 28 5.47 12.39 2.73
N PHE A 29 4.98 11.62 3.72
CA PHE A 29 4.05 12.16 4.74
C PHE A 29 4.23 11.63 6.18
N GLY A 30 5.46 11.33 6.61
CA GLY A 30 5.72 10.93 8.00
C GLY A 30 7.04 11.47 8.55
N TYR A 31 7.02 12.69 9.11
CA TYR A 31 8.15 13.19 9.89
C TYR A 31 8.23 12.48 11.25
N SER A 32 9.47 12.18 11.66
CA SER A 32 9.94 11.88 13.03
C SER A 32 9.87 10.42 13.52
N VAL A 33 10.98 9.68 13.38
CA VAL A 33 11.62 8.89 14.47
C VAL A 33 13.13 8.78 14.18
N THR A 34 13.93 8.92 15.24
CA THR A 34 15.38 9.06 15.37
C THR A 34 16.25 7.97 14.69
N GLY A 35 17.43 8.40 14.24
CA GLY A 35 18.42 7.61 13.50
C GLY A 35 19.05 6.44 14.28
N GLY A 36 19.38 5.38 13.53
CA GLY A 36 19.95 4.13 14.02
C GLY A 36 19.57 2.97 13.08
N CYS A 37 18.31 2.52 13.14
CA CYS A 37 17.79 1.42 12.30
C CYS A 37 17.66 1.76 10.79
N ARG A 38 17.89 3.02 10.40
CA ARG A 38 17.84 3.45 9.00
C ARG A 38 18.95 2.84 8.15
N SER A 39 20.20 2.74 8.63
CA SER A 39 21.32 2.35 7.74
C SER A 39 21.21 0.90 7.30
N LEU A 40 20.86 -0.04 8.20
CA LEU A 40 20.80 -1.47 7.86
C LEU A 40 19.73 -1.80 6.82
N LEU A 41 18.55 -1.16 6.91
CA LEU A 41 17.48 -1.36 5.92
C LEU A 41 17.85 -0.75 4.57
N TYR A 42 18.51 0.41 4.56
CA TYR A 42 19.00 1.02 3.32
C TYR A 42 20.16 0.22 2.72
N GLU A 43 21.03 -0.36 3.53
CA GLU A 43 22.14 -1.21 3.07
C GLU A 43 21.59 -2.52 2.49
N VAL A 44 20.64 -3.18 3.17
CA VAL A 44 20.01 -4.41 2.64
C VAL A 44 19.21 -4.14 1.37
N LEU A 45 18.45 -3.04 1.31
CA LEU A 45 17.70 -2.67 0.11
C LEU A 45 18.63 -2.26 -1.03
N PHE A 46 19.72 -1.55 -0.72
CA PHE A 46 20.77 -1.18 -1.68
C PHE A 46 21.47 -2.41 -2.24
N GLU A 47 21.83 -3.39 -1.40
CA GLU A 47 22.45 -4.64 -1.82
C GLU A 47 21.49 -5.52 -2.64
N ILE A 48 20.21 -5.62 -2.26
CA ILE A 48 19.22 -6.35 -3.07
C ILE A 48 19.04 -5.66 -4.43
N THR A 49 18.98 -4.33 -4.47
CA THR A 49 18.81 -3.57 -5.70
C THR A 49 20.07 -3.59 -6.57
N SER A 50 21.26 -3.58 -5.97
CA SER A 50 22.54 -3.68 -6.66
C SER A 50 22.74 -5.07 -7.28
N MET A 51 22.34 -6.14 -6.57
CA MET A 51 22.39 -7.52 -7.08
C MET A 51 21.42 -7.75 -8.25
N LEU A 52 20.30 -7.02 -8.29
CA LEU A 52 19.30 -7.10 -9.37
C LEU A 52 19.62 -6.18 -10.56
N SER A 53 20.62 -5.32 -10.43
CA SER A 53 21.08 -4.41 -11.49
C SER A 53 22.06 -5.15 -12.41
N SER A 54 21.54 -5.97 -13.33
CA SER A 54 22.32 -6.36 -14.51
C SER A 54 22.58 -5.14 -15.38
N SER A 55 23.75 -5.06 -16.02
CA SER A 55 24.12 -4.00 -16.98
C SER A 55 23.34 -4.08 -18.29
N GLU A 56 22.12 -4.61 -18.26
CA GLU A 56 21.29 -4.82 -19.43
C GLU A 56 20.45 -3.58 -19.75
N VAL A 57 20.33 -3.28 -21.03
CA VAL A 57 19.42 -2.24 -21.52
C VAL A 57 18.00 -2.68 -21.20
N VAL A 58 17.40 -2.09 -20.16
CA VAL A 58 16.00 -2.37 -19.77
C VAL A 58 15.06 -1.80 -20.82
N VAL A 59 14.61 -2.64 -21.74
CA VAL A 59 13.60 -2.28 -22.75
C VAL A 59 12.22 -2.24 -22.09
N GLN A 60 11.50 -1.14 -22.29
CA GLN A 60 10.13 -1.00 -21.79
C GLN A 60 9.18 -1.97 -22.51
N PRO A 61 8.44 -2.82 -21.79
CA PRO A 61 7.46 -3.72 -22.39
C PRO A 61 6.33 -2.95 -23.08
N SER A 62 5.61 -3.64 -23.98
CA SER A 62 4.41 -3.07 -24.59
C SER A 62 3.33 -2.76 -23.54
N LEU A 63 2.41 -1.83 -23.85
CA LEU A 63 1.35 -1.43 -22.92
C LEU A 63 0.51 -2.61 -22.36
N PRO A 64 0.12 -3.61 -23.17
CA PRO A 64 -0.61 -4.78 -22.64
C PRO A 64 0.19 -5.56 -21.60
N ILE A 65 1.51 -5.70 -21.80
CA ILE A 65 2.38 -6.37 -20.83
C ILE A 65 2.46 -5.53 -19.55
N GLN A 66 2.64 -4.22 -19.66
CA GLN A 66 2.66 -3.33 -18.49
C GLN A 66 1.35 -3.39 -17.69
N ILE A 67 0.20 -3.44 -18.36
CA ILE A 67 -1.11 -3.60 -17.71
C ILE A 67 -1.18 -4.94 -16.97
N LEU A 68 -0.73 -6.03 -17.60
CA LEU A 68 -0.68 -7.34 -16.95
C LEU A 68 0.25 -7.33 -15.73
N GLN A 69 1.43 -6.71 -15.84
CA GLN A 69 2.38 -6.58 -14.74
C GLN A 69 1.79 -5.79 -13.56
N ILE A 70 1.11 -4.67 -13.84
CA ILE A 70 0.38 -3.89 -12.84
C ILE A 70 -0.71 -4.75 -12.18
N PHE A 71 -1.46 -5.53 -12.96
CA PHE A 71 -2.49 -6.43 -12.43
C PHE A 71 -1.92 -7.52 -11.52
N VAL A 72 -0.83 -8.17 -11.93
CA VAL A 72 -0.11 -9.13 -11.09
C VAL A 72 0.37 -8.47 -9.80
N ALA A 73 0.94 -7.27 -9.89
CA ALA A 73 1.41 -6.53 -8.72
C ALA A 73 0.28 -6.18 -7.75
N MET A 74 -0.91 -5.80 -8.23
CA MET A 74 -2.08 -5.60 -7.37
C MET A 74 -2.45 -6.86 -6.59
N LEU A 75 -2.47 -8.03 -7.26
CA LEU A 75 -2.79 -9.31 -6.61
C LEU A 75 -1.73 -9.73 -5.57
N VAL A 76 -0.45 -9.50 -5.88
CA VAL A 76 0.66 -9.79 -4.96
C VAL A 76 0.58 -8.87 -3.73
N MET A 77 0.37 -7.57 -3.94
CA MET A 77 0.23 -6.60 -2.86
C MET A 77 -0.94 -6.95 -1.95
N ASP A 78 -2.13 -7.18 -2.51
CA ASP A 78 -3.33 -7.57 -1.76
C ASP A 78 -3.10 -8.84 -0.94
N THR A 79 -2.42 -9.83 -1.53
CA THR A 79 -2.10 -11.09 -0.85
C THR A 79 -1.19 -10.86 0.33
N TRP A 80 -0.07 -10.18 0.13
CA TRP A 80 0.89 -9.91 1.19
C TRP A 80 0.26 -9.09 2.31
N GLN A 81 -0.37 -7.96 1.96
CA GLN A 81 -0.94 -7.06 2.94
C GLN A 81 -2.09 -7.71 3.71
N TYR A 82 -2.97 -8.48 3.06
CA TYR A 82 -4.04 -9.18 3.77
C TYR A 82 -3.51 -10.09 4.89
N PHE A 83 -2.54 -10.95 4.59
CA PHE A 83 -2.07 -11.94 5.56
C PHE A 83 -1.30 -11.28 6.71
N VAL A 84 -0.46 -10.30 6.41
CA VAL A 84 0.29 -9.56 7.44
C VAL A 84 -0.67 -8.74 8.29
N HIS A 85 -1.62 -8.02 7.68
CA HIS A 85 -2.60 -7.20 8.37
C HIS A 85 -3.47 -8.04 9.31
N ARG A 86 -4.03 -9.14 8.81
CA ARG A 86 -4.78 -10.11 9.63
C ARG A 86 -3.93 -10.67 10.77
N TYR A 87 -2.66 -11.00 10.51
CA TYR A 87 -1.76 -11.50 11.54
C TYR A 87 -1.51 -10.46 12.64
N MET A 88 -1.33 -9.18 12.28
CA MET A 88 -1.17 -8.10 13.26
C MET A 88 -2.41 -7.93 14.14
N HIS A 89 -3.62 -8.13 13.60
CA HIS A 89 -4.86 -8.14 14.38
C HIS A 89 -5.01 -9.35 15.29
N GLN A 90 -4.64 -10.53 14.81
CA GLN A 90 -4.79 -11.78 15.58
C GLN A 90 -3.75 -11.91 16.69
N ASN A 91 -2.54 -11.39 16.47
CA ASN A 91 -1.48 -11.41 17.47
C ASN A 91 -1.65 -10.26 18.47
N LYS A 92 -1.98 -10.59 19.73
CA LYS A 92 -2.22 -9.61 20.81
C LYS A 92 -1.06 -8.63 21.02
N PHE A 93 0.19 -9.09 20.85
CA PHE A 93 1.36 -8.23 21.03
C PHE A 93 1.47 -7.22 19.89
N LEU A 94 1.37 -7.69 18.64
CA LEU A 94 1.45 -6.84 17.46
C LEU A 94 0.28 -5.85 17.41
N TYR A 95 -0.94 -6.31 17.67
CA TYR A 95 -2.09 -5.41 17.76
C TYR A 95 -1.83 -4.33 18.81
N LYS A 96 -1.52 -4.71 20.05
CA LYS A 96 -1.41 -3.74 21.15
C LYS A 96 -0.30 -2.71 20.95
N HIS A 97 0.86 -3.09 20.41
CA HIS A 97 2.05 -2.23 20.40
C HIS A 97 2.40 -1.65 19.02
N VAL A 98 1.89 -2.23 17.94
CA VAL A 98 2.20 -1.81 16.57
C VAL A 98 0.94 -1.27 15.92
N HIS A 99 -0.04 -2.14 15.70
CA HIS A 99 -1.18 -1.82 14.84
C HIS A 99 -2.26 -0.97 15.53
N SER A 100 -2.32 -1.00 16.87
CA SER A 100 -3.24 -0.14 17.62
C SER A 100 -2.99 1.34 17.38
N GLN A 101 -1.77 1.74 17.01
CA GLN A 101 -1.46 3.12 16.64
C GLN A 101 -2.27 3.58 15.44
N HIS A 102 -2.33 2.75 14.39
CA HIS A 102 -3.13 2.99 13.19
C HIS A 102 -4.63 3.03 13.55
N HIS A 103 -5.10 2.06 14.34
CA HIS A 103 -6.48 1.98 14.84
C HIS A 103 -6.88 3.03 15.89
N ARG A 104 -5.99 3.97 16.26
CA ARG A 104 -6.43 5.16 17.01
C ARG A 104 -7.33 6.05 16.17
N LEU A 105 -7.23 5.93 14.84
CA LEU A 105 -8.02 6.68 13.86
C LEU A 105 -9.34 5.97 13.58
N VAL A 106 -10.22 5.89 14.58
CA VAL A 106 -11.54 5.24 14.45
C VAL A 106 -12.38 5.83 13.31
N VAL A 107 -12.16 7.11 12.99
CA VAL A 107 -12.66 7.75 11.78
C VAL A 107 -11.44 8.06 10.90
N PRO A 108 -11.14 7.21 9.90
CA PRO A 108 -9.99 7.42 9.04
C PRO A 108 -10.16 8.69 8.20
N TYR A 109 -9.04 9.37 7.93
CA TYR A 109 -8.96 10.53 7.04
C TYR A 109 -7.68 10.46 6.21
N ALA A 110 -7.64 11.19 5.09
CA ALA A 110 -6.63 11.03 4.04
C ALA A 110 -5.17 11.10 4.52
N ILE A 111 -4.83 12.06 5.39
CA ILE A 111 -3.47 12.21 5.95
C ILE A 111 -3.15 11.06 6.92
N GLY A 112 -4.16 10.52 7.58
CA GLY A 112 -4.04 9.39 8.50
C GLY A 112 -3.77 8.05 7.82
N ALA A 113 -3.87 7.96 6.49
CA ALA A 113 -3.65 6.73 5.72
C ALA A 113 -2.28 6.09 5.97
N LEU A 114 -1.26 6.92 6.23
CA LEU A 114 0.11 6.47 6.52
C LEU A 114 0.50 6.73 7.99
N TYR A 115 -0.47 7.00 8.86
CA TYR A 115 -0.25 7.11 10.30
C TYR A 115 -0.16 5.72 10.92
N ASN A 116 0.93 5.03 10.64
CA ASN A 116 1.20 3.69 11.15
C ASN A 116 2.52 3.65 11.95
N HIS A 117 2.70 2.59 12.73
CA HIS A 117 3.97 2.36 13.44
C HIS A 117 5.07 2.03 12.39
N PRO A 118 6.34 2.46 12.55
CA PRO A 118 7.38 2.21 11.54
C PRO A 118 7.55 0.74 11.15
N LEU A 119 7.37 -0.19 12.11
CA LEU A 119 7.38 -1.63 11.84
C LEU A 119 6.20 -2.07 10.95
N GLU A 120 5.04 -1.44 11.10
CA GLU A 120 3.89 -1.70 10.25
C GLU A 120 4.16 -1.24 8.81
N GLY A 121 4.65 -0.01 8.64
CA GLY A 121 5.04 0.49 7.32
C GLY A 121 6.14 -0.35 6.67
N LEU A 122 7.11 -0.84 7.44
CA LEU A 122 8.12 -1.78 6.94
C LEU A 122 7.50 -3.10 6.45
N LEU A 123 6.64 -3.71 7.28
CA LEU A 123 6.09 -5.03 6.99
C LEU A 123 5.00 -5.00 5.90
N LEU A 124 4.12 -4.01 5.88
CA LEU A 124 3.04 -3.90 4.91
C LEU A 124 3.48 -3.17 3.64
N ASP A 125 4.04 -1.96 3.79
CA ASP A 125 4.30 -1.09 2.65
C ASP A 125 5.59 -1.49 1.94
N THR A 126 6.72 -1.55 2.66
CA THR A 126 8.02 -1.84 2.05
C THR A 126 8.09 -3.26 1.52
N PHE A 127 7.81 -4.28 2.33
CA PHE A 127 7.86 -5.67 1.84
C PHE A 127 6.76 -5.98 0.83
N GLY A 128 5.53 -5.49 1.04
CA GLY A 128 4.45 -5.64 0.05
C GLY A 128 4.82 -5.02 -1.29
N GLY A 129 5.42 -3.82 -1.28
CA GLY A 129 5.90 -3.16 -2.49
C GLY A 129 7.05 -3.90 -3.18
N VAL A 130 8.05 -4.35 -2.42
CA VAL A 130 9.18 -5.12 -2.94
C VAL A 130 8.70 -6.41 -3.60
N PHE A 131 7.83 -7.20 -2.94
CA PHE A 131 7.31 -8.42 -3.56
C PHE A 131 6.49 -8.14 -4.81
N SER A 132 5.68 -7.08 -4.79
CA SER A 132 4.89 -6.68 -5.97
C SER A 132 5.78 -6.30 -7.16
N PHE A 133 6.87 -5.56 -6.91
CA PHE A 133 7.85 -5.19 -7.94
C PHE A 133 8.57 -6.41 -8.50
N LEU A 134 9.12 -7.26 -7.63
CA LEU A 134 9.93 -8.41 -8.05
C LEU A 134 9.10 -9.48 -8.77
N ILE A 135 7.93 -9.83 -8.24
CA ILE A 135 7.10 -10.93 -8.77
C ILE A 135 6.42 -10.53 -10.08
N SER A 136 6.02 -9.27 -10.23
CA SER A 136 5.44 -8.80 -11.50
C SER A 136 6.45 -8.69 -12.64
N GLY A 137 7.76 -8.65 -12.32
CA GLY A 137 8.82 -8.44 -13.31
C GLY A 137 8.71 -7.09 -14.03
N MET A 138 8.04 -6.11 -13.40
CA MET A 138 7.83 -4.81 -14.01
C MET A 138 9.12 -3.99 -14.07
N THR A 139 9.22 -3.10 -15.03
CA THR A 139 10.36 -2.17 -15.08
C THR A 139 10.24 -1.11 -13.99
N ALA A 140 11.35 -0.44 -13.67
CA ALA A 140 11.36 0.71 -12.77
C ALA A 140 10.32 1.78 -13.14
N ARG A 141 10.17 2.09 -14.44
CA ARG A 141 9.19 3.07 -14.94
C ARG A 141 7.75 2.62 -14.67
N THR A 142 7.43 1.37 -14.99
CA THR A 142 6.09 0.79 -14.70
C THR A 142 5.82 0.75 -13.20
N ALA A 143 6.86 0.53 -12.38
CA ALA A 143 6.77 0.57 -10.93
C ALA A 143 6.40 1.94 -10.38
N VAL A 144 6.93 3.03 -10.95
CA VAL A 144 6.50 4.39 -10.56
C VAL A 144 5.00 4.56 -10.75
N ILE A 145 4.49 4.15 -11.91
CA ILE A 145 3.06 4.25 -12.22
C ILE A 145 2.24 3.43 -11.22
N PHE A 146 2.66 2.19 -10.97
CA PHE A 146 2.00 1.31 -10.02
C PHE A 146 2.00 1.86 -8.58
N PHE A 147 3.15 2.30 -8.07
CA PHE A 147 3.23 2.80 -6.69
C PHE A 147 2.53 4.14 -6.50
N CYS A 148 2.58 5.05 -7.47
CA CYS A 148 1.77 6.27 -7.44
C CYS A 148 0.28 5.92 -7.39
N PHE A 149 -0.16 4.96 -8.20
CA PHE A 149 -1.53 4.48 -8.19
C PHE A 149 -1.91 3.84 -6.84
N ALA A 150 -1.05 2.98 -6.28
CA ALA A 150 -1.27 2.35 -4.98
C ALA A 150 -1.40 3.38 -3.85
N VAL A 151 -0.53 4.40 -3.80
CA VAL A 151 -0.62 5.47 -2.80
C VAL A 151 -1.92 6.25 -2.93
N VAL A 152 -2.31 6.65 -4.15
CA VAL A 152 -3.59 7.32 -4.39
C VAL A 152 -4.75 6.45 -3.92
N LYS A 153 -4.69 5.14 -4.19
CA LYS A 153 -5.71 4.19 -3.76
C LYS A 153 -5.80 4.07 -2.24
N THR A 154 -4.66 3.96 -1.55
CA THR A 154 -4.61 3.92 -0.08
C THR A 154 -5.19 5.19 0.53
N VAL A 155 -4.87 6.37 -0.03
CA VAL A 155 -5.44 7.65 0.43
C VAL A 155 -6.95 7.68 0.21
N ASP A 156 -7.44 7.21 -0.94
CA ASP A 156 -8.88 7.11 -1.25
C ASP A 156 -9.61 6.20 -0.24
N ASP A 157 -9.03 5.04 0.08
CA ASP A 157 -9.60 4.09 1.04
C ASP A 157 -9.67 4.64 2.47
N HIS A 158 -8.78 5.56 2.82
CA HIS A 158 -8.74 6.15 4.15
C HIS A 158 -9.34 7.55 4.23
N CYS A 159 -9.80 8.14 3.12
CA CYS A 159 -10.18 9.55 3.14
C CYS A 159 -11.43 9.85 3.99
N GLY A 160 -12.25 8.83 4.28
CA GLY A 160 -13.52 8.96 5.00
C GLY A 160 -14.60 9.69 4.19
N LEU A 161 -14.38 9.92 2.88
CA LEU A 161 -15.24 10.71 2.02
C LEU A 161 -15.83 9.88 0.89
N TRP A 162 -17.15 9.79 0.86
CA TRP A 162 -17.88 9.22 -0.28
C TRP A 162 -18.09 10.28 -1.38
N LEU A 163 -17.07 10.51 -2.19
CA LEU A 163 -17.10 11.54 -3.24
C LEU A 163 -17.99 11.12 -4.44
N PRO A 164 -18.88 12.01 -4.93
CA PRO A 164 -19.69 11.72 -6.10
C PRO A 164 -18.82 11.58 -7.35
N GLY A 165 -19.01 10.49 -8.10
CA GLY A 165 -18.23 10.23 -9.32
C GLY A 165 -16.83 9.66 -9.09
N ASN A 166 -16.51 9.20 -7.88
CA ASN A 166 -15.23 8.52 -7.63
C ASN A 166 -15.11 7.25 -8.48
N ILE A 167 -14.19 7.28 -9.45
CA ILE A 167 -13.96 6.17 -10.38
C ILE A 167 -13.40 4.94 -9.67
N PHE A 168 -12.66 5.10 -8.57
CA PHE A 168 -12.11 3.98 -7.83
C PHE A 168 -13.21 3.14 -7.19
N HIS A 169 -14.29 3.77 -6.72
CA HIS A 169 -15.44 3.05 -6.16
C HIS A 169 -16.19 2.21 -7.20
N LEU A 170 -16.05 2.53 -8.50
CA LEU A 170 -16.63 1.75 -9.59
C LEU A 170 -15.76 0.53 -9.95
N LEU A 171 -14.45 0.65 -9.79
CA LEU A 171 -13.48 -0.37 -10.18
C LEU A 171 -13.09 -1.31 -9.03
N PHE A 172 -13.10 -0.81 -7.79
CA PHE A 172 -12.61 -1.50 -6.61
C PHE A 172 -13.68 -1.55 -5.53
N GLN A 173 -13.92 -2.76 -5.01
CA GLN A 173 -14.84 -2.98 -3.90
C GLN A 173 -14.20 -2.65 -2.55
N ASN A 174 -12.87 -2.71 -2.47
CA ASN A 174 -12.15 -2.07 -1.39
C ASN A 174 -12.20 -0.57 -1.64
N ASN A 175 -12.90 0.16 -0.77
CA ASN A 175 -13.13 1.59 -0.88
C ASN A 175 -13.26 2.18 0.52
N THR A 176 -13.48 3.49 0.58
CA THR A 176 -13.56 4.23 1.84
C THR A 176 -14.52 3.64 2.87
N ALA A 177 -15.68 3.14 2.43
CA ALA A 177 -16.68 2.60 3.34
C ALA A 177 -16.34 1.19 3.82
N TYR A 178 -15.73 0.37 2.96
CA TYR A 178 -15.23 -0.94 3.34
C TYR A 178 -14.15 -0.83 4.43
N HIS A 179 -13.23 0.13 4.28
CA HIS A 179 -12.15 0.33 5.22
C HIS A 179 -12.60 1.07 6.49
N ASP A 180 -13.54 2.02 6.40
CA ASP A 180 -14.17 2.65 7.58
C ASP A 180 -14.79 1.60 8.50
N ILE A 181 -15.50 0.60 7.94
CA ILE A 181 -16.07 -0.50 8.73
C ILE A 181 -15.00 -1.25 9.52
N HIS A 182 -13.84 -1.47 8.95
CA HIS A 182 -12.72 -2.14 9.62
C HIS A 182 -12.18 -1.33 10.82
N HIS A 183 -12.05 -0.02 10.68
CA HIS A 183 -11.59 0.90 11.74
C HIS A 183 -12.60 1.07 12.88
N GLN A 184 -13.89 0.84 12.62
CA GLN A 184 -14.89 0.82 13.67
C GLN A 184 -14.59 -0.30 14.68
N LEU A 185 -14.84 -0.05 15.97
CA LEU A 185 -14.57 -1.00 17.07
C LEU A 185 -15.08 -2.42 16.79
N GLN A 186 -16.25 -2.52 16.16
CA GLN A 186 -16.92 -3.78 15.80
C GLN A 186 -16.35 -4.49 14.57
N GLY A 187 -15.62 -3.79 13.69
CA GLY A 187 -15.07 -4.32 12.45
C GLY A 187 -13.59 -4.68 12.51
N THR A 188 -12.91 -4.45 13.63
CA THR A 188 -11.49 -4.81 13.86
C THR A 188 -11.15 -6.30 13.65
N LYS A 189 -12.16 -7.16 13.47
CA LYS A 189 -12.01 -8.59 13.17
C LYS A 189 -12.29 -8.97 11.71
N PHE A 190 -12.59 -8.01 10.85
CA PHE A 190 -13.09 -8.20 9.49
C PHE A 190 -12.45 -7.20 8.53
N ASN A 191 -12.62 -7.40 7.22
CA ASN A 191 -12.22 -6.48 6.16
C ASN A 191 -10.72 -6.11 6.20
N TYR A 192 -9.84 -7.13 6.24
CA TYR A 192 -8.39 -6.92 6.32
C TYR A 192 -7.72 -6.63 4.97
N SER A 193 -8.39 -6.91 3.85
CA SER A 193 -7.79 -6.77 2.53
C SER A 193 -7.50 -5.30 2.26
N GLN A 194 -6.35 -5.03 1.66
CA GLN A 194 -5.94 -3.72 1.17
C GLN A 194 -4.82 -3.86 0.15
N PRO A 195 -4.72 -2.94 -0.83
CA PRO A 195 -5.61 -1.80 -1.06
C PRO A 195 -6.67 -2.02 -2.17
N PHE A 196 -6.65 -3.11 -2.96
CA PHE A 196 -7.45 -3.18 -4.18
C PHE A 196 -8.72 -4.03 -4.07
N PHE A 197 -8.60 -5.30 -3.70
CA PHE A 197 -9.68 -6.28 -3.80
C PHE A 197 -9.95 -7.00 -2.47
N PRO A 198 -11.22 -7.19 -2.07
CA PRO A 198 -11.58 -7.93 -0.86
C PRO A 198 -11.56 -9.47 -1.05
N ILE A 199 -10.72 -9.97 -1.96
CA ILE A 199 -10.72 -11.39 -2.38
C ILE A 199 -10.49 -12.30 -1.18
N TRP A 200 -9.45 -12.02 -0.40
CA TRP A 200 -9.07 -12.86 0.73
C TRP A 200 -10.07 -12.81 1.88
N ASP A 201 -10.69 -11.65 2.14
CA ASP A 201 -11.78 -11.58 3.11
C ASP A 201 -12.98 -12.43 2.72
N LYS A 202 -13.34 -12.46 1.43
CA LYS A 202 -14.43 -13.30 0.94
C LYS A 202 -14.07 -14.78 0.99
N LEU A 203 -12.85 -15.14 0.58
CA LEU A 203 -12.39 -16.52 0.57
C LEU A 203 -12.25 -17.11 1.98
N LEU A 204 -11.77 -16.33 2.94
CA LEU A 204 -11.47 -16.79 4.30
C LEU A 204 -12.53 -16.40 5.33
N GLY A 205 -13.69 -15.91 4.88
CA GLY A 205 -14.84 -15.62 5.74
C GLY A 205 -14.63 -14.43 6.69
N THR A 206 -13.75 -13.49 6.36
CA THR A 206 -13.51 -12.27 7.14
C THR A 206 -14.12 -11.02 6.49
N TYR A 207 -14.95 -11.18 5.46
CA TYR A 207 -15.66 -10.07 4.83
C TYR A 207 -16.90 -9.66 5.62
N MET A 208 -16.97 -8.41 6.06
CA MET A 208 -18.14 -7.80 6.69
C MET A 208 -18.84 -6.84 5.71
N PRO A 209 -20.09 -7.14 5.31
CA PRO A 209 -20.87 -6.26 4.44
C PRO A 209 -21.39 -5.03 5.19
N TYR A 210 -21.66 -3.96 4.45
CA TYR A 210 -22.10 -2.67 5.00
C TYR A 210 -23.18 -1.99 4.14
N ASN A 211 -23.90 -1.06 4.76
CA ASN A 211 -24.82 -0.12 4.12
C ASN A 211 -24.30 1.30 4.28
N LEU A 212 -24.51 2.14 3.26
CA LEU A 212 -24.30 3.59 3.36
C LEU A 212 -25.60 4.27 3.77
N VAL A 213 -25.58 4.92 4.93
CA VAL A 213 -26.72 5.68 5.45
C VAL A 213 -26.46 7.16 5.25
N LYS A 214 -27.38 7.86 4.61
CA LYS A 214 -27.30 9.32 4.46
C LYS A 214 -27.56 9.98 5.80
N ARG A 215 -26.67 10.89 6.22
CA ARG A 215 -26.82 11.62 7.48
C ARG A 215 -27.75 12.82 7.32
N PRO A 216 -28.53 13.22 8.35
CA PRO A 216 -29.36 14.43 8.32
C PRO A 216 -28.57 15.70 7.99
N GLU A 217 -27.36 15.82 8.51
CA GLU A 217 -26.40 16.91 8.30
C GLU A 217 -25.66 16.86 6.95
N GLY A 218 -25.91 15.83 6.12
CA GLY A 218 -25.23 15.60 4.85
C GLY A 218 -24.09 14.58 4.93
N GLY A 219 -23.70 14.05 3.77
CA GLY A 219 -22.72 12.96 3.67
C GLY A 219 -23.30 11.57 3.98
N PHE A 220 -22.41 10.59 4.15
CA PHE A 220 -22.75 9.19 4.36
C PHE A 220 -22.06 8.62 5.61
N GLU A 221 -22.64 7.56 6.16
CA GLU A 221 -22.07 6.75 7.22
C GLU A 221 -22.09 5.29 6.79
N ALA A 222 -20.95 4.61 6.86
CA ALA A 222 -20.89 3.17 6.63
C ALA A 222 -21.34 2.44 7.91
N ARG A 223 -22.34 1.57 7.80
CA ARG A 223 -22.82 0.75 8.91
C ARG A 223 -22.78 -0.73 8.56
N PRO A 224 -22.28 -1.61 9.43
CA PRO A 224 -22.39 -3.05 9.22
C PRO A 224 -23.84 -3.48 9.05
N ILE A 225 -24.09 -4.45 8.19
CA ILE A 225 -25.44 -5.04 8.07
C ILE A 225 -25.76 -5.79 9.38
N LYS A 226 -26.88 -5.44 10.02
CA LYS A 226 -27.25 -5.89 11.38
C LYS A 226 -27.19 -7.42 11.54
N ASP A 227 -27.67 -8.16 10.55
CA ASP A 227 -27.80 -9.62 10.59
C ASP A 227 -26.47 -10.37 10.40
N PHE A 228 -25.37 -9.65 10.12
CA PHE A 228 -24.04 -10.25 10.05
C PHE A 228 -23.41 -10.44 11.44
N LYS A 229 -23.93 -9.76 12.47
CA LYS A 229 -23.39 -9.85 13.84
C LYS A 229 -23.72 -11.18 14.54
N ASP A 230 -24.69 -11.93 14.02
CA ASP A 230 -25.25 -13.14 14.64
C ASP A 230 -24.75 -14.45 13.99
N LYS A 231 -23.76 -14.38 13.08
CA LYS A 231 -23.09 -15.54 12.45
C LYS A 231 -21.66 -15.67 12.94
#